data_AF-A0A355QGV6-F1
#
_entry.id   AF-A0A355QGV6-F1
#
_cell.length_a   1.000
_cell.length_b   1.000
_cell.length_c   1.000
_cell.angle_alpha   90.00
_cell.angle_beta   90.00
_cell.angle_gamma   90.00
#
_symmetry.space_group_name_H-M   'P 1'
#
loop_
_entity.id
_entity.type
_entity.pdbx_description
1 polymer ?
#
loop_
_entity_poly.entity_id
_entity_poly.type
_entity_poly.pdbx_seq_one_letter_code
_entity_poly.pdbx_strand_id
1 'polypeptide(L)' 'MVDDVRLFEKVCLEGFQAGLSWLTILRKRDNFRAAFAGFDPTLVAGFGPSDVERCLGDAGIVRHRGKIQSTINNA' A
#
# COMPACT_ATOMS: atom_id res chain seq x y z
N MET A 1 14.68 -4.42 10.84
CA MET A 1 13.56 -3.48 11.06
C MET A 1 13.43 -2.44 9.95
N VAL A 2 14.35 -1.47 9.78
CA VAL A 2 14.24 -0.48 8.67
C VAL A 2 14.31 -1.14 7.29
N ASP A 3 15.13 -2.17 7.14
CA ASP A 3 15.23 -2.92 5.88
C ASP A 3 13.97 -3.73 5.57
N ASP A 4 13.31 -4.28 6.59
CA ASP A 4 12.07 -5.07 6.42
C ASP A 4 10.92 -4.18 5.93
N VAL A 5 10.79 -2.97 6.50
CA VAL A 5 9.82 -1.96 6.04
C VAL A 5 10.07 -1.56 4.58
N ARG A 6 11.33 -1.31 4.20
CA ARG A 6 11.68 -0.95 2.82
C ARG A 6 11.42 -2.09 1.83
N LEU A 7 11.70 -3.33 2.22
CA LEU A 7 11.44 -4.50 1.41
C LEU A 7 9.94 -4.72 1.23
N PHE A 8 9.18 -4.64 2.33
CA PHE A 8 7.73 -4.76 2.33
C PHE A 8 7.06 -3.65 1.49
N GLU A 9 7.49 -2.40 1.65
CA GLU A 9 7.07 -1.28 0.79
C GLU A 9 7.30 -1.63 -0.69
N LYS A 10 8.52 -2.05 -1.05
CA LYS A 10 8.86 -2.36 -2.44
C LYS A 10 7.97 -3.48 -3.01
N VAL A 11 7.81 -4.59 -2.28
CA VAL A 11 6.98 -5.73 -2.71
C VAL A 11 5.53 -5.31 -2.91
N CYS A 12 4.96 -4.52 -2.00
CA CYS A 12 3.60 -4.02 -2.15
C CYS A 12 3.45 -3.11 -3.37
N LEU A 13 4.39 -2.18 -3.59
CA LEU A 13 4.36 -1.26 -4.73
C LEU A 13 4.47 -1.99 -6.09
N GLU A 14 5.24 -3.08 -6.17
CA GLU A 14 5.28 -3.97 -7.34
C GLU A 14 3.90 -4.60 -7.61
N GLY A 15 3.20 -5.06 -6.56
CA GLY A 15 1.82 -5.54 -6.70
C GLY A 15 0.85 -4.48 -7.22
N PHE A 16 1.04 -3.22 -6.84
CA PHE A 16 0.24 -2.10 -7.35
C PHE A 16 0.54 -1.75 -8.81
N GLN A 17 1.75 -2.03 -9.32
CA GLN A 17 2.18 -1.73 -10.68
C GLN A 17 1.40 -2.48 -11.77
N ALA A 18 0.79 -3.64 -11.47
CA ALA A 18 0.09 -4.42 -12.50
C ALA A 18 -0.93 -3.59 -13.30
N GLY A 19 -0.65 -3.40 -14.60
CA GLY A 19 -1.45 -2.60 -15.55
C GLY A 19 -1.10 -1.11 -15.64
N LEU A 20 -0.05 -0.64 -14.94
CA LEU A 20 0.37 0.76 -14.88
C LEU A 20 1.87 0.89 -15.15
N SER A 21 2.34 2.09 -15.52
CA SER A 21 3.78 2.34 -15.59
C SER A 21 4.40 2.46 -14.19
N TRP A 22 5.67 2.08 -14.04
CA TRP A 22 6.38 2.23 -12.76
C TRP A 22 6.47 3.70 -12.32
N LEU A 23 6.62 4.63 -13.26
CA LEU A 23 6.62 6.07 -12.98
C LEU A 23 5.30 6.53 -12.32
N THR A 24 4.16 5.96 -12.70
CA THR A 24 2.86 6.25 -12.06
C THR A 24 2.85 5.82 -10.60
N ILE A 25 3.43 4.66 -10.28
CA ILE A 25 3.53 4.17 -8.90
C ILE A 25 4.49 5.04 -8.08
N LEU A 26 5.67 5.35 -8.62
CA LEU A 26 6.66 6.20 -7.94
C LEU A 26 6.12 7.59 -7.63
N ARG A 27 5.34 8.21 -8.55
CA ARG A 27 4.68 9.49 -8.31
C ARG A 27 3.64 9.46 -7.18
N LYS A 28 3.11 8.29 -6.86
CA LYS A 28 2.12 8.08 -5.78
C LYS A 28 2.75 7.54 -4.50
N ARG A 29 4.06 7.33 -4.45
CA ARG A 29 4.76 6.62 -3.36
C ARG A 29 4.49 7.23 -1.99
N ASP A 30 4.55 8.56 -1.87
CA ASP A 30 4.32 9.22 -0.58
C ASP A 30 2.85 9.11 -0.14
N ASN A 31 1.90 9.08 -1.07
CA ASN A 31 0.50 8.81 -0.76
C ASN A 31 0.31 7.36 -0.28
N PHE A 32 0.99 6.40 -0.92
CA PHE A 32 0.97 5.01 -0.45
C PHE A 32 1.54 4.88 0.97
N ARG A 33 2.65 5.55 1.27
CA ARG A 33 3.19 5.59 2.63
C ARG A 33 2.18 6.18 3.62
N ALA A 34 1.53 7.29 3.29
CA ALA A 34 0.50 7.85 4.15
C ALA A 34 -0.70 6.90 4.35
N ALA A 35 -1.16 6.25 3.27
CA ALA A 35 -2.30 5.35 3.30
C ALA A 35 -2.05 4.08 4.13
N PHE A 36 -0.82 3.55 4.08
CA PHE A 36 -0.39 2.30 4.72
C PHE A 36 0.57 2.51 5.91
N ALA A 37 0.42 3.62 6.66
CA ALA A 37 1.17 3.86 7.90
C ALA A 37 2.70 3.71 7.76
N GLY A 38 3.27 4.24 6.68
CA GLY A 38 4.68 4.14 6.35
C GLY A 38 5.15 2.74 5.92
N PHE A 39 4.23 1.83 5.65
CA PHE A 39 4.48 0.40 5.44
C PHE A 39 5.11 -0.29 6.65
N ASP A 40 4.77 0.13 7.87
CA ASP A 40 5.08 -0.67 9.07
C ASP A 40 4.18 -1.92 9.10
N PRO A 41 4.74 -3.14 8.94
CA PRO A 41 3.93 -4.36 8.89
C PRO A 41 3.07 -4.57 10.15
N THR A 42 3.58 -4.16 11.32
CA THR A 42 2.86 -4.31 12.59
C THR A 42 1.59 -3.46 12.61
N LEU A 43 1.66 -2.25 12.05
CA LEU A 43 0.52 -1.34 11.95
C LEU A 43 -0.45 -1.77 10.84
N VAL A 44 0.10 -2.16 9.68
CA VAL A 44 -0.70 -2.55 8.51
C VAL A 44 -1.46 -3.84 8.75
N ALA A 45 -0.89 -4.82 9.47
CA ALA A 45 -1.58 -6.06 9.85
C ALA A 45 -2.81 -5.80 10.74
N GLY A 46 -2.85 -4.66 11.45
CA GLY A 46 -3.98 -4.24 12.27
C GLY A 46 -5.11 -3.54 11.50
N PHE A 47 -4.96 -3.30 10.19
CA PHE A 47 -5.97 -2.59 9.40
C PHE A 47 -7.26 -3.40 9.27
N GLY A 48 -8.39 -2.73 9.48
CA GLY A 48 -9.72 -3.33 9.42
C GLY A 48 -10.53 -2.92 8.19
N PRO A 49 -11.82 -3.31 8.12
CA PRO A 49 -12.72 -2.94 7.02
C PRO A 49 -12.81 -1.42 6.80
N SER A 50 -12.78 -0.63 7.88
CA SER A 50 -12.77 0.84 7.81
C SER A 50 -11.54 1.41 7.10
N ASP A 51 -10.37 0.78 7.26
CA ASP A 51 -9.14 1.19 6.59
C ASP A 51 -9.17 0.85 5.10
N VAL A 52 -9.77 -0.29 4.76
CA VAL A 52 -9.99 -0.66 3.36
C VAL A 52 -10.89 0.36 2.68
N GLU A 53 -12.00 0.76 3.30
CA GLU A 53 -12.88 1.80 2.75
C GLU A 53 -12.19 3.17 2.67
N ARG A 54 -11.41 3.55 3.69
CA ARG A 54 -10.59 4.77 3.67
C ARG A 54 -9.62 4.76 2.49
N CYS A 55 -8.90 3.66 2.27
CA CYS A 55 -7.96 3.51 1.15
C CYS A 55 -8.69 3.50 -0.21
N LEU A 56 -9.89 2.94 -0.30
CA LEU A 56 -10.70 3.00 -1.52
C LEU A 56 -11.23 4.41 -1.82
N GLY A 57 -11.38 5.26 -0.80
CA GLY A 57 -11.70 6.68 -0.96
C GLY A 57 -10.52 7.54 -1.41
N ASP A 58 -9.28 7.09 -1.22
CA ASP A 58 -8.08 7.88 -1.46
C ASP A 58 -7.68 7.89 -2.96
N ALA A 59 -7.93 9.02 -3.63
CA ALA A 59 -7.52 9.24 -5.02
C ALA A 59 -5.99 9.39 -5.21
N GLY A 60 -5.26 9.59 -4.12
CA GLY A 60 -3.80 9.65 -4.06
C GLY A 60 -3.14 8.33 -4.41
N ILE A 61 -3.80 7.19 -4.20
CA ILE A 61 -3.29 5.84 -4.48
C ILE A 61 -4.02 5.16 -5.65
N VAL A 62 -3.80 3.86 -5.83
CA VAL A 62 -4.54 3.01 -6.78
C VAL A 62 -5.71 2.37 -6.03
N ARG A 63 -6.94 2.80 -6.35
CA ARG A 63 -8.19 2.38 -5.68
C ARG A 63 -8.67 1.01 -6.17
N HIS A 64 -7.95 -0.04 -5.81
CA HIS A 64 -8.31 -1.41 -6.16
C HIS A 64 -8.41 -2.28 -4.89
N ARG A 65 -9.63 -2.72 -4.57
CA ARG A 65 -9.94 -3.44 -3.31
C ARG A 65 -9.05 -4.67 -3.10
N GLY A 66 -8.88 -5.51 -4.12
CA GLY A 66 -8.04 -6.73 -4.04
C GLY A 66 -6.59 -6.42 -3.64
N LYS A 67 -5.92 -5.51 -4.37
CA LYS A 67 -4.55 -5.06 -4.08
C LYS A 67 -4.40 -4.46 -2.67
N ILE A 68 -5.37 -3.64 -2.23
CA ILE A 68 -5.37 -3.07 -0.86
C ILE A 68 -5.45 -4.19 0.18
N GLN A 69 -6.38 -5.14 0.01
CA GLN A 69 -6.51 -6.27 0.93
C GLN A 69 -5.28 -7.18 0.92
N SER A 70 -4.66 -7.39 -0.25
CA SER A 70 -3.41 -8.15 -0.36
C SER A 70 -2.28 -7.48 0.41
N THR A 71 -2.14 -6.16 0.37
CA THR A 71 -1.14 -5.45 1.19
C THR A 71 -1.37 -5.66 2.68
N ILE A 72 -2.63 -5.64 3.14
CA ILE A 72 -2.97 -5.89 4.55
C ILE A 72 -2.64 -7.34 4.95
N ASN A 73 -3.01 -8.31 4.10
CA ASN A 73 -2.77 -9.73 4.38
C ASN A 73 -1.30 -10.15 4.29
N ASN A 74 -0.47 -9.37 3.60
CA ASN A 74 0.97 -9.62 3.45
C ASN A 74 1.81 -9.01 4.59
N ALA A 75 1.20 -8.17 5.43
CA ALA A 75 1.82 -7.55 6.59
C ALA A 75 1.84 -8.50 7.79
#